data_AF-A0A9X3BS55-F1
#
_entry.id   AF-A0A9X3BS55-F1
#
_cell.length_a   1.000
_cell.length_b   1.000
_cell.length_c   1.000
_cell.angle_alpha   90.00
_cell.angle_beta   90.00
_cell.angle_gamma   90.00
#
_symmetry.space_group_name_H-M   'P 1'
#
loop_
_entity.id
_entity.type
_entity.pdbx_description
1 polymer ?
#
loop_
_entity_poly.entity_id
_entity_poly.type
_entity_poly.pdbx_seq_one_letter_code
_entity_poly.pdbx_strand_id
1 'polypeptide(L)'
;MGTFPKLRLLLVALVATLGFVAPTAPAHAAPADLEAVSVQVEPSVVRIDTQVDYQGVIGAGTGFVIDPGGQVLTNFHVVQGADRITGTVNGRPFPATLVGYDRKRDVAVIQLQGAGGLPPAAIGDSNTLVPGEPVIALGNASGTASPLTREVGTFTAFNQTVNAEDSLTGASDEITGLIEFAAPVRAGDSGGPVVNGAGQIVGITTAASVNFKMGPGGKGFAIPINDAMAIANQIRAGAASDSVHIGPPVLLGVGIRAADRGEPGVVIQEVLRGGPAEQAGLRDGDLLVAVDGVRLDSSKSLPALLDRHYAGDVVDLTWIDRSGATRTGKATLTPGS
;
A
#
# COMPACT_ATOMS: atom_id res chain seq x y z
N MET A 1 -31.93 -0.11 -105.01
CA MET A 1 -30.51 -0.21 -104.61
C MET A 1 -30.44 -0.02 -103.11
N GLY A 2 -30.43 -1.11 -102.33
CA GLY A 2 -30.39 -1.08 -100.87
C GLY A 2 -29.08 -1.67 -100.39
N THR A 3 -28.16 -0.80 -99.99
CA THR A 3 -26.82 -1.09 -99.47
C THR A 3 -26.87 -1.47 -97.98
N PHE A 4 -26.22 -2.57 -97.60
CA PHE A 4 -25.94 -2.96 -96.22
C PHE A 4 -25.09 -1.92 -95.48
N PRO A 5 -25.31 -1.65 -94.17
CA PRO A 5 -24.27 -1.14 -93.30
C PRO A 5 -23.70 -2.24 -92.39
N LYS A 6 -22.38 -2.23 -92.31
CA LYS A 6 -21.51 -3.11 -91.54
C LYS A 6 -21.68 -2.88 -90.03
N LEU A 7 -21.82 -3.97 -89.28
CA LEU A 7 -21.78 -3.96 -87.82
C LEU A 7 -20.36 -3.57 -87.36
N ARG A 8 -20.18 -2.37 -86.79
CA ARG A 8 -18.95 -1.99 -86.08
C ARG A 8 -19.08 -2.44 -84.62
N LEU A 9 -18.27 -3.43 -84.24
CA LEU A 9 -18.10 -3.84 -82.85
C LEU A 9 -17.25 -2.77 -82.14
N LEU A 10 -17.87 -2.00 -81.24
CA LEU A 10 -17.16 -1.04 -80.39
C LEU A 10 -16.64 -1.79 -79.17
N LEU A 11 -15.32 -2.00 -79.09
CA LEU A 11 -14.66 -2.58 -77.91
C LEU A 11 -14.51 -1.46 -76.87
N VAL A 12 -15.38 -1.43 -75.86
CA VAL A 12 -15.24 -0.54 -74.70
C VAL A 12 -14.23 -1.17 -73.75
N ALA A 13 -13.03 -0.57 -73.65
CA ALA A 13 -12.04 -0.95 -72.65
C ALA A 13 -12.46 -0.37 -71.29
N LEU A 14 -12.90 -1.25 -70.38
CA LEU A 14 -13.17 -0.91 -68.98
C LEU A 14 -11.83 -0.80 -68.23
N VAL A 15 -11.35 0.42 -67.99
CA VAL A 15 -10.19 0.65 -67.12
C VAL A 15 -10.67 0.61 -65.68
N ALA A 16 -10.45 -0.51 -65.00
CA ALA A 16 -10.65 -0.62 -63.56
C ALA A 16 -9.49 0.07 -62.84
N THR A 17 -9.72 1.26 -62.31
CA THR A 17 -8.79 1.92 -61.38
C THR A 17 -8.85 1.19 -60.04
N LEU A 18 -7.89 0.30 -59.76
CA LEU A 18 -7.67 -0.21 -58.40
C LEU A 18 -7.12 0.93 -57.54
N GLY A 19 -7.96 1.51 -56.69
CA GLY A 19 -7.51 2.39 -55.61
C GLY A 19 -6.74 1.56 -54.59
N PHE A 20 -5.44 1.84 -54.43
CA PHE A 20 -4.67 1.35 -53.29
C PHE A 20 -5.21 2.03 -52.03
N VAL A 21 -6.00 1.31 -51.23
CA VAL A 21 -6.27 1.70 -49.85
C VAL A 21 -5.05 1.27 -49.04
N ALA A 22 -4.16 2.21 -48.74
CA ALA A 22 -3.09 1.96 -47.79
C ALA A 22 -3.73 1.56 -46.43
N PRO A 23 -3.26 0.49 -45.77
CA PRO A 23 -3.75 0.18 -44.44
C PRO A 23 -3.45 1.37 -43.54
N THR A 24 -4.50 1.98 -42.98
CA THR A 24 -4.35 2.96 -41.90
C THR A 24 -3.73 2.21 -40.73
N ALA A 25 -2.42 2.39 -40.52
CA ALA A 25 -1.80 1.99 -39.27
C ALA A 25 -2.60 2.65 -38.14
N PRO A 26 -2.96 1.93 -37.05
CA PRO A 26 -3.58 2.57 -35.91
C PRO A 26 -2.66 3.72 -35.49
N ALA A 27 -3.23 4.92 -35.38
CA ALA A 27 -2.51 6.07 -34.87
C ALA A 27 -1.95 5.66 -33.49
N HIS A 28 -0.63 5.52 -33.40
CA HIS A 28 0.01 5.45 -32.09
C HIS A 28 -0.38 6.74 -31.38
N ALA A 29 -1.05 6.62 -30.24
CA ALA A 29 -1.23 7.76 -29.35
C ALA A 29 0.16 8.40 -29.15
N ALA A 30 0.24 9.73 -29.23
CA ALA A 30 1.47 10.42 -28.87
C ALA A 30 1.90 9.90 -27.49
N PRO A 31 3.20 9.61 -27.27
CA PRO A 31 3.66 9.16 -25.97
C PRO A 31 3.18 10.15 -24.92
N ALA A 32 2.51 9.64 -23.89
CA ALA A 32 1.94 10.48 -22.85
C ALA A 32 3.06 11.36 -22.25
N ASP A 33 2.79 12.66 -22.13
CA ASP A 33 3.67 13.57 -21.40
C ASP A 33 3.50 13.30 -19.90
N LEU A 34 4.28 12.34 -19.39
CA LEU A 34 4.21 11.91 -18.00
C LEU A 34 4.54 13.04 -17.02
N GLU A 35 5.31 14.04 -17.45
CA GLU A 35 5.59 15.23 -16.63
C GLU A 35 4.34 16.09 -16.48
N ALA A 36 3.63 16.35 -17.58
CA ALA A 36 2.35 17.06 -17.52
C ALA A 36 1.31 16.30 -16.67
N VAL A 37 1.28 14.97 -16.80
CA VAL A 37 0.44 14.09 -15.98
C VAL A 37 0.80 14.19 -14.50
N SER A 38 2.09 14.23 -14.16
CA SER A 38 2.54 14.36 -12.77
C SER A 38 2.01 15.64 -12.13
N VAL A 39 2.09 16.77 -12.85
CA VAL A 39 1.63 18.08 -12.39
C VAL A 39 0.11 18.11 -12.21
N GLN A 40 -0.63 17.39 -13.04
CA GLN A 40 -2.08 17.24 -12.90
C GLN A 40 -2.46 16.49 -11.62
N VAL A 41 -1.71 15.44 -11.25
CA VAL A 41 -2.02 14.58 -10.10
C VAL A 41 -1.46 15.11 -8.78
N GLU A 42 -0.33 15.83 -8.82
CA GLU A 42 0.38 16.37 -7.67
C GLU A 42 -0.51 17.03 -6.60
N PRO A 43 -1.55 17.82 -6.94
CA PRO A 43 -2.40 18.46 -5.93
C PRO A 43 -3.18 17.50 -5.03
N SER A 44 -3.35 16.25 -5.48
CA SER A 44 -4.01 15.17 -4.73
C SER A 44 -3.05 14.31 -3.91
N VAL A 45 -1.73 14.47 -4.11
CA VAL A 45 -0.71 13.67 -3.42
C VAL A 45 -0.48 14.25 -2.02
N VAL A 46 -0.35 13.35 -1.05
CA VAL A 46 -0.17 13.68 0.37
C VAL A 46 1.20 13.19 0.80
N ARG A 47 2.02 14.10 1.32
CA ARG A 47 3.22 13.71 2.05
C ARG A 47 2.84 13.28 3.46
N ILE A 48 3.28 12.11 3.91
CA ILE A 48 2.97 11.58 5.24
C ILE A 48 4.24 11.57 6.08
N ASP A 49 4.20 12.28 7.20
CA ASP A 49 5.22 12.28 8.22
C ASP A 49 4.66 11.57 9.47
N THR A 50 5.37 10.57 9.97
CA THR A 50 5.00 9.85 11.21
C THR A 50 6.05 10.06 12.30
N GLN A 51 5.60 10.09 13.55
CA GLN A 51 6.48 10.19 14.72
C GLN A 51 6.19 9.04 15.66
N VAL A 52 7.25 8.36 16.11
CA VAL A 52 7.20 7.35 17.18
C VAL A 52 7.92 7.93 18.39
N ASP A 53 7.16 8.35 19.40
CA ASP A 53 7.64 9.09 20.58
C ASP A 53 8.68 8.27 21.36
N TYR A 54 8.48 6.96 21.49
CA TYR A 54 9.40 6.10 22.24
C TYR A 54 10.80 6.02 21.62
N GLN A 55 10.90 6.11 20.29
CA GLN A 55 12.15 5.96 19.55
C GLN A 55 12.70 7.29 19.03
N GLY A 56 11.92 8.38 19.09
CA GLY A 56 12.26 9.66 18.48
C GLY A 56 12.43 9.58 16.95
N VAL A 57 11.86 8.54 16.33
CA VAL A 57 12.03 8.27 14.90
C VAL A 57 10.94 9.01 14.13
N ILE A 58 11.36 9.73 13.09
CA ILE A 58 10.46 10.30 12.09
C ILE A 58 10.44 9.37 10.88
N GLY A 59 9.26 8.80 10.59
CA GLY A 59 8.99 8.07 9.36
C GLY A 59 8.49 9.02 8.27
N ALA A 60 8.81 8.70 7.02
CA ALA A 60 8.34 9.42 5.85
C ALA A 60 7.70 8.44 4.86
N GLY A 61 6.56 8.84 4.32
CA GLY A 61 5.85 8.12 3.27
C GLY A 61 5.01 9.08 2.44
N THR A 62 4.16 8.49 1.59
CA THR A 62 3.28 9.19 0.69
C THR A 62 1.89 8.56 0.73
N GLY A 63 0.87 9.34 0.38
CA GLY A 63 -0.49 8.87 0.13
C GLY A 63 -1.14 9.73 -0.94
N PHE A 64 -2.42 9.54 -1.18
CA PHE A 64 -3.21 10.42 -2.04
C PHE A 64 -4.64 10.55 -1.55
N VAL A 65 -5.23 11.73 -1.79
CA VAL A 65 -6.59 12.07 -1.41
C VAL A 65 -7.57 11.26 -2.25
N ILE A 66 -8.48 10.54 -1.60
CA ILE A 66 -9.57 9.78 -2.24
C ILE A 66 -10.95 10.38 -1.98
N ASP A 67 -11.04 11.35 -1.07
CA ASP A 67 -12.28 12.08 -0.76
C ASP A 67 -11.98 13.56 -0.46
N PRO A 68 -12.80 14.52 -0.95
CA PRO A 68 -12.57 15.96 -0.71
C PRO A 68 -12.57 16.39 0.76
N GLY A 69 -13.17 15.60 1.66
CA GLY A 69 -13.16 15.78 3.10
C GLY A 69 -11.84 15.37 3.77
N GLY A 70 -10.86 14.88 3.01
CA GLY A 70 -9.51 14.58 3.52
C GLY A 70 -9.26 13.11 3.87
N GLN A 71 -10.03 12.17 3.31
CA GLN A 71 -9.63 10.76 3.36
C GLN A 71 -8.46 10.53 2.39
N VAL A 72 -7.44 9.85 2.89
CA VAL A 72 -6.20 9.58 2.17
C VAL A 72 -5.92 8.09 2.19
N LEU A 73 -5.57 7.54 1.03
CA LEU A 73 -5.13 6.17 0.88
C LEU A 73 -3.60 6.12 0.90
N THR A 74 -3.04 5.15 1.63
CA THR A 74 -1.60 4.93 1.82
C THR A 74 -1.32 3.45 2.09
N ASN A 75 -0.05 3.06 2.21
CA ASN A 75 0.31 1.78 2.81
C ASN A 75 0.13 1.77 4.32
N PHE A 76 -0.16 0.61 4.90
CA PHE A 76 -0.30 0.45 6.34
C PHE A 76 1.05 0.59 7.05
N HIS A 77 2.13 0.02 6.50
CA HIS A 77 3.45 0.12 7.11
C HIS A 77 3.98 1.56 7.24
N VAL A 78 3.44 2.51 6.46
CA VAL A 78 3.79 3.94 6.57
C VAL A 78 3.28 4.54 7.88
N VAL A 79 2.13 4.07 8.37
CA VAL A 79 1.41 4.62 9.52
C VAL A 79 1.41 3.70 10.74
N GLN A 80 1.91 2.46 10.60
CA GLN A 80 1.97 1.48 11.66
C GLN A 80 2.89 1.95 12.81
N GLY A 81 2.38 1.90 14.04
CA GLY A 81 3.15 2.21 15.25
C GLY A 81 3.40 3.71 15.46
N ALA A 82 2.73 4.58 14.70
CA ALA A 82 2.96 6.01 14.72
C ALA A 82 2.12 6.69 15.82
N ASP A 83 2.76 7.28 16.81
CA ASP A 83 2.08 8.08 17.85
C ASP A 83 1.44 9.35 17.27
N ARG A 84 2.02 9.88 16.20
CA ARG A 84 1.46 11.01 15.47
C ARG A 84 1.63 10.83 13.97
N ILE A 85 0.57 11.12 13.23
CA ILE A 85 0.57 11.16 11.77
C ILE A 85 0.27 12.60 11.34
N THR A 86 1.07 13.14 10.43
CA THR A 86 0.83 14.44 9.79
C THR A 86 0.81 14.24 8.28
N GLY A 87 -0.31 14.61 7.65
CA GLY A 87 -0.43 14.65 6.19
C GLY A 87 -0.25 16.08 5.68
N THR A 88 0.64 16.29 4.71
CA THR A 88 0.83 17.59 4.05
C THR A 88 0.33 17.51 2.62
N VAL A 89 -0.65 18.36 2.29
CA VAL A 89 -1.24 18.47 0.94
C VAL A 89 -1.13 19.91 0.47
N ASN A 90 -0.58 20.14 -0.71
CA ASN A 90 -0.35 21.49 -1.26
C ASN A 90 0.41 22.42 -0.28
N GLY A 91 1.42 21.87 0.40
CA GLY A 91 2.22 22.60 1.40
C GLY A 91 1.52 22.89 2.73
N ARG A 92 0.25 22.49 2.89
CA ARG A 92 -0.51 22.67 4.14
C ARG A 92 -0.50 21.38 4.96
N PRO A 93 0.01 21.39 6.20
CA PRO A 93 -0.01 20.23 7.08
C PRO A 93 -1.36 20.08 7.79
N PHE A 94 -1.76 18.83 8.02
CA PHE A 94 -2.94 18.44 8.77
C PHE A 94 -2.57 17.28 9.71
N PRO A 95 -2.94 17.34 11.00
CA PRO A 95 -2.95 16.14 11.84
C PRO A 95 -3.82 15.07 11.19
N ALA A 96 -3.44 13.80 11.29
CA ALA A 96 -4.20 12.71 10.72
C ALA A 96 -4.48 11.60 11.74
N THR A 97 -5.57 10.89 11.53
CA THR A 97 -5.94 9.71 12.32
C THR A 97 -6.13 8.51 11.42
N LEU A 98 -5.73 7.33 11.88
CA LEU A 98 -6.00 6.07 11.18
C LEU A 98 -7.50 5.72 11.25
N VAL A 99 -8.13 5.53 10.09
CA VAL A 99 -9.55 5.14 9.97
C VAL A 99 -9.70 3.63 9.97
N GLY A 100 -8.75 2.91 9.37
CA GLY A 100 -8.71 1.46 9.31
C GLY A 100 -7.64 0.99 8.34
N TYR A 101 -7.39 -0.32 8.34
CA TYR A 101 -6.30 -0.92 7.57
C TYR A 101 -6.54 -2.40 7.26
N ASP A 102 -5.81 -2.90 6.27
CA ASP A 102 -5.56 -4.33 6.06
C ASP A 102 -4.04 -4.54 6.10
N ARG A 103 -3.57 -5.21 7.16
CA ARG A 103 -2.14 -5.46 7.38
C ARG A 103 -1.55 -6.38 6.30
N LYS A 104 -2.30 -7.40 5.90
CA LYS A 104 -1.83 -8.42 4.95
C LYS A 104 -1.67 -7.85 3.55
N ARG A 105 -2.56 -6.93 3.18
CA ARG A 105 -2.54 -6.25 1.89
C ARG A 105 -1.78 -4.93 1.92
N ASP A 106 -1.28 -4.51 3.09
CA ASP A 106 -0.53 -3.29 3.31
C ASP A 106 -1.27 -2.03 2.81
N VAL A 107 -2.56 -1.93 3.14
CA VAL A 107 -3.42 -0.79 2.76
C VAL A 107 -3.97 -0.14 4.02
N ALA A 108 -3.94 1.19 4.09
CA ALA A 108 -4.55 1.95 5.17
C ALA A 108 -5.27 3.20 4.64
N VAL A 109 -6.35 3.56 5.33
CA VAL A 109 -7.05 4.83 5.11
C VAL A 109 -6.82 5.72 6.33
N ILE A 110 -6.32 6.93 6.11
CA ILE A 110 -6.21 7.95 7.15
C ILE A 110 -7.15 9.12 6.85
N GLN A 111 -7.51 9.86 7.90
CA GLN A 111 -8.34 11.06 7.81
C GLN A 111 -7.51 12.28 8.21
N LEU A 112 -7.37 13.24 7.30
CA LEU A 112 -6.79 14.54 7.59
C LEU A 112 -7.79 15.40 8.37
N GLN A 113 -7.42 15.82 9.57
CA GLN A 113 -8.27 16.53 10.50
C GLN A 113 -8.40 18.01 10.11
N GLY A 114 -9.64 18.50 9.97
CA GLY A 114 -9.92 19.88 9.56
C GLY A 114 -9.59 20.21 8.09
N ALA A 115 -9.35 19.17 7.26
CA ALA A 115 -9.25 19.30 5.82
C ALA A 115 -10.64 19.42 5.16
N GLY A 116 -10.68 20.03 3.98
CA GLY A 116 -11.90 20.15 3.20
C GLY A 116 -11.64 20.80 1.84
N GLY A 117 -12.40 20.40 0.83
CA GLY A 117 -12.20 20.87 -0.54
C GLY A 117 -10.87 20.43 -1.16
N LEU A 118 -10.28 19.34 -0.67
CA LEU A 118 -9.08 18.78 -1.26
C LEU A 118 -9.42 18.14 -2.62
N PRO A 119 -8.55 18.22 -3.64
CA PRO A 119 -8.80 17.57 -4.92
C PRO A 119 -8.57 16.06 -4.77
N PRO A 120 -9.60 15.21 -4.95
CA PRO A 120 -9.40 13.77 -4.95
C PRO A 120 -8.66 13.35 -6.22
N ALA A 121 -7.82 12.33 -6.10
CA ALA A 121 -7.13 11.75 -7.23
C ALA A 121 -8.12 11.01 -8.17
N ALA A 122 -7.83 11.04 -9.46
CA ALA A 122 -8.55 10.22 -10.42
C ALA A 122 -8.12 8.76 -10.28
N ILE A 123 -9.06 7.86 -10.03
CA ILE A 123 -8.81 6.43 -9.90
C ILE A 123 -9.03 5.74 -11.25
N GLY A 124 -8.05 4.95 -11.68
CA GLY A 124 -8.09 4.18 -12.92
C GLY A 124 -8.51 2.72 -12.69
N ASP A 125 -8.21 1.88 -13.68
CA ASP A 125 -8.41 0.44 -13.62
C ASP A 125 -7.05 -0.26 -13.78
N SER A 126 -6.58 -0.94 -12.73
CA SER A 126 -5.30 -1.66 -12.80
C SER A 126 -5.31 -2.86 -13.75
N ASN A 127 -6.48 -3.39 -14.09
CA ASN A 127 -6.61 -4.55 -14.99
C ASN A 127 -6.38 -4.19 -16.45
N THR A 128 -6.35 -2.90 -16.80
CA THR A 128 -6.12 -2.45 -18.18
C THR A 128 -4.64 -2.24 -18.51
N LEU A 129 -3.74 -2.36 -17.52
CA LEU A 129 -2.31 -2.17 -17.74
C LEU A 129 -1.73 -3.23 -18.68
N VAL A 130 -0.90 -2.79 -19.61
CA VAL A 130 -0.22 -3.66 -20.59
C VAL A 130 1.29 -3.53 -20.46
N PRO A 131 2.07 -4.63 -20.40
CA PRO A 131 3.53 -4.55 -20.28
C PRO A 131 4.15 -3.63 -21.34
N GLY A 132 5.03 -2.73 -20.90
CA GLY A 132 5.61 -1.66 -21.71
C GLY A 132 4.85 -0.32 -21.64
N GLU A 133 3.67 -0.29 -21.04
CA GLU A 133 2.92 0.96 -20.82
C GLU A 133 3.70 1.91 -19.88
N PRO A 134 3.86 3.19 -20.27
CA PRO A 134 4.55 4.17 -19.45
C PRO A 134 3.74 4.52 -18.20
N VAL A 135 4.41 4.55 -17.05
CA VAL A 135 3.83 4.94 -15.75
C VAL A 135 4.76 5.91 -15.04
N ILE A 136 4.21 6.68 -14.10
CA ILE A 136 4.97 7.54 -13.21
C ILE A 136 4.54 7.31 -11.76
N ALA A 137 5.51 7.09 -10.87
CA ALA A 137 5.28 7.06 -9.43
C ALA A 137 5.56 8.43 -8.82
N LEU A 138 4.64 8.92 -7.99
CA LEU A 138 4.82 10.15 -7.23
C LEU A 138 5.04 9.83 -5.77
N GLY A 139 6.04 10.47 -5.15
CA GLY A 139 6.45 10.12 -3.80
C GLY A 139 7.14 11.23 -3.03
N ASN A 140 7.51 10.94 -1.79
CA ASN A 140 8.29 11.79 -0.90
C ASN A 140 9.62 11.10 -0.58
N ALA A 141 10.36 10.67 -1.61
CA ALA A 141 11.60 9.93 -1.41
C ALA A 141 12.53 10.68 -0.45
N SER A 142 13.06 9.96 0.54
CA SER A 142 13.98 10.47 1.56
C SER A 142 13.44 11.58 2.48
N GLY A 143 12.12 11.83 2.52
CA GLY A 143 11.49 12.64 3.57
C GLY A 143 11.88 14.11 3.61
N THR A 144 12.23 14.72 2.46
CA THR A 144 12.73 16.11 2.42
C THR A 144 11.60 17.13 2.22
N ALA A 145 11.87 18.42 2.50
CA ALA A 145 10.97 19.54 2.14
C ALA A 145 11.01 19.90 0.63
N SER A 146 11.50 19.00 -0.20
CA SER A 146 11.64 19.17 -1.64
C SER A 146 10.31 18.90 -2.36
N PRO A 147 10.18 19.27 -3.64
CA PRO A 147 9.08 18.80 -4.48
C PRO A 147 8.96 17.28 -4.46
N LEU A 148 7.75 16.77 -4.70
CA LEU A 148 7.51 15.32 -4.79
C LEU A 148 8.43 14.69 -5.84
N THR A 149 8.95 13.50 -5.53
CA THR A 149 9.70 12.69 -6.48
C THR A 149 8.79 12.22 -7.60
N ARG A 150 9.37 12.13 -8.80
CA ARG A 150 8.71 11.74 -10.04
C ARG A 150 9.52 10.63 -10.68
N GLU A 151 9.16 9.39 -10.37
CA GLU A 151 9.90 8.23 -10.84
C GLU A 151 9.19 7.65 -12.07
N VAL A 152 9.64 8.09 -13.24
CA VAL A 152 9.15 7.59 -14.54
C VAL A 152 9.64 6.17 -14.77
N GLY A 153 8.75 5.30 -15.22
CA GLY A 153 9.06 3.93 -15.56
C GLY A 153 8.08 3.32 -16.55
N THR A 154 8.14 2.00 -16.64
CA THR A 154 7.23 1.21 -17.47
C THR A 154 6.68 0.05 -16.68
N PHE A 155 5.38 -0.22 -16.83
CA PHE A 155 4.77 -1.41 -16.28
C PHE A 155 5.39 -2.66 -16.91
N THR A 156 5.74 -3.67 -16.11
CA THR A 156 6.46 -4.87 -16.59
C THR A 156 5.68 -6.16 -16.39
N ALA A 157 5.05 -6.37 -15.23
CA ALA A 157 4.37 -7.63 -14.92
C ALA A 157 3.30 -7.50 -13.83
N PHE A 158 2.35 -8.42 -13.83
CA PHE A 158 1.41 -8.64 -12.73
C PHE A 158 1.86 -9.77 -11.81
N ASN A 159 1.14 -9.96 -10.70
CA ASN A 159 1.23 -11.11 -9.80
C ASN A 159 2.64 -11.37 -9.26
N GLN A 160 3.38 -10.30 -9.00
CA GLN A 160 4.65 -10.41 -8.31
C GLN A 160 4.43 -10.61 -6.82
N THR A 161 5.39 -11.31 -6.25
CA THR A 161 5.52 -11.56 -4.82
C THR A 161 6.79 -10.86 -4.34
N VAL A 162 6.69 -10.12 -3.24
CA VAL A 162 7.85 -9.57 -2.54
C VAL A 162 7.86 -10.00 -1.08
N ASN A 163 9.06 -10.25 -0.56
CA ASN A 163 9.27 -10.50 0.85
C ASN A 163 9.56 -9.17 1.56
N ALA A 164 8.68 -8.82 2.49
CA ALA A 164 8.75 -7.71 3.41
C ALA A 164 9.39 -8.18 4.71
N GLU A 165 10.65 -7.87 4.96
CA GLU A 165 11.33 -8.23 6.22
C GLU A 165 11.40 -7.03 7.15
N ASP A 166 10.84 -7.16 8.35
CA ASP A 166 11.04 -6.23 9.47
C ASP A 166 12.40 -6.49 10.12
N SER A 167 13.33 -5.55 9.96
CA SER A 167 14.68 -5.66 10.51
C SER A 167 14.79 -5.66 12.04
N LEU A 168 13.76 -5.21 12.77
CA LEU A 168 13.76 -5.17 14.23
C LEU A 168 13.31 -6.51 14.83
N THR A 169 12.29 -7.12 14.22
CA THR A 169 11.66 -8.35 14.74
C THR A 169 12.11 -9.61 14.00
N GLY A 170 12.72 -9.46 12.82
CA GLY A 170 13.05 -10.54 11.87
C GLY A 170 11.82 -11.13 11.17
N ALA A 171 10.66 -10.45 11.23
CA ALA A 171 9.43 -10.94 10.64
C ALA A 171 9.43 -10.78 9.10
N SER A 172 9.48 -11.93 8.41
CA SER A 172 9.26 -12.22 6.98
C SER A 172 7.84 -12.14 6.40
N ASP A 173 7.19 -11.01 6.12
CA ASP A 173 5.91 -10.99 5.39
C ASP A 173 6.05 -11.20 3.87
N GLU A 174 5.08 -11.89 3.27
CA GLU A 174 5.00 -12.07 1.82
C GLU A 174 3.81 -11.26 1.31
N ILE A 175 4.08 -10.26 0.48
CA ILE A 175 3.04 -9.48 -0.17
C ILE A 175 2.93 -9.99 -1.61
N THR A 176 1.76 -10.51 -1.95
CA THR A 176 1.48 -11.17 -3.24
C THR A 176 0.48 -10.38 -4.06
N GLY A 177 0.42 -10.66 -5.37
CA GLY A 177 -0.53 -10.00 -6.28
C GLY A 177 -0.09 -8.59 -6.68
N LEU A 178 1.18 -8.25 -6.52
CA LEU A 178 1.70 -6.92 -6.84
C LEU A 178 1.92 -6.75 -8.35
N ILE A 179 1.82 -5.49 -8.79
CA ILE A 179 2.32 -5.00 -10.06
C ILE A 179 3.82 -4.74 -9.93
N GLU A 180 4.60 -5.11 -10.94
CA GLU A 180 5.99 -4.68 -11.12
C GLU A 180 6.07 -3.61 -12.20
N PHE A 181 6.92 -2.61 -11.97
CA PHE A 181 7.25 -1.58 -12.94
C PHE A 181 8.73 -1.20 -12.83
N ALA A 182 9.34 -0.83 -13.96
CA ALA A 182 10.75 -0.45 -14.03
C ALA A 182 10.93 1.04 -13.71
N ALA A 183 10.90 1.38 -12.42
CA ALA A 183 11.21 2.72 -11.92
C ALA A 183 12.06 2.64 -10.63
N PRO A 184 12.92 3.63 -10.35
CA PRO A 184 13.83 3.60 -9.21
C PRO A 184 13.17 4.15 -7.93
N VAL A 185 12.05 3.56 -7.50
CA VAL A 185 11.36 3.93 -6.25
C VAL A 185 12.21 3.63 -5.00
N ARG A 186 12.07 4.46 -3.96
CA ARG A 186 12.89 4.44 -2.75
C ARG A 186 12.04 4.64 -1.49
N ALA A 187 12.67 4.48 -0.32
CA ALA A 187 12.06 4.83 0.96
C ALA A 187 11.49 6.26 0.93
N GLY A 188 10.24 6.40 1.35
CA GLY A 188 9.46 7.65 1.24
C GLY A 188 8.46 7.66 0.08
N ASP A 189 8.68 6.88 -0.98
CA ASP A 189 7.69 6.73 -2.07
C ASP A 189 6.54 5.78 -1.70
N SER A 190 6.73 4.92 -0.68
CA SER A 190 5.70 4.01 -0.19
C SER A 190 4.38 4.72 0.12
N GLY A 191 3.28 4.14 -0.33
CA GLY A 191 1.93 4.65 -0.25
C GLY A 191 1.57 5.68 -1.34
N GLY A 192 2.55 6.15 -2.11
CA GLY A 192 2.36 7.10 -3.19
C GLY A 192 1.74 6.50 -4.45
N PRO A 193 1.07 7.30 -5.29
CA PRO A 193 0.37 6.79 -6.47
C PRO A 193 1.32 6.38 -7.60
N VAL A 194 1.01 5.27 -8.24
CA VAL A 194 1.49 4.93 -9.60
C VAL A 194 0.41 5.35 -10.59
N VAL A 195 0.78 6.18 -11.56
CA VAL A 195 -0.15 6.89 -12.46
C VAL A 195 0.10 6.50 -13.91
N ASN A 196 -0.97 6.24 -14.67
CA ASN A 196 -0.91 5.97 -16.10
C ASN A 196 -0.87 7.25 -16.95
N GLY A 197 -0.73 7.13 -18.27
CA GLY A 197 -0.70 8.27 -19.19
C GLY A 197 -1.98 9.12 -19.25
N ALA A 198 -3.08 8.67 -18.65
CA ALA A 198 -4.33 9.41 -18.55
C ALA A 198 -4.47 10.23 -17.25
N GLY A 199 -3.45 10.21 -16.38
CA GLY A 199 -3.51 10.86 -15.07
C GLY A 199 -4.39 10.13 -14.06
N GLN A 200 -4.58 8.82 -14.25
CA GLN A 200 -5.34 7.97 -13.34
C GLN A 200 -4.38 7.10 -12.53
N ILE A 201 -4.67 6.96 -11.23
CA ILE A 201 -3.92 6.06 -10.34
C ILE A 201 -4.29 4.62 -10.71
N VAL A 202 -3.27 3.81 -10.95
CA VAL A 202 -3.37 2.38 -11.29
C VAL A 202 -2.70 1.48 -10.25
N GLY A 203 -1.97 2.05 -9.29
CA GLY A 203 -1.46 1.31 -8.14
C GLY A 203 -0.96 2.20 -7.01
N ILE A 204 -0.62 1.56 -5.89
CA ILE A 204 -0.01 2.18 -4.71
C ILE A 204 1.40 1.66 -4.59
N THR A 205 2.40 2.52 -4.71
CA THR A 205 3.81 2.16 -4.61
C THR A 205 4.09 1.49 -3.28
N THR A 206 4.64 0.28 -3.31
CA THR A 206 5.20 -0.42 -2.16
C THR A 206 6.72 -0.35 -2.32
N ALA A 207 7.37 0.55 -1.58
CA ALA A 207 8.82 0.73 -1.61
C ALA A 207 9.49 0.16 -0.34
N ALA A 208 10.79 -0.12 -0.45
CA ALA A 208 11.62 -0.47 0.69
C ALA A 208 11.63 0.68 1.70
N SER A 209 11.41 0.41 2.99
CA SER A 209 11.41 1.38 4.09
C SER A 209 12.71 1.28 4.90
N VAL A 210 12.91 2.17 5.89
CA VAL A 210 14.07 2.08 6.81
C VAL A 210 14.19 0.71 7.49
N ASN A 211 13.07 0.00 7.67
CA ASN A 211 13.02 -1.32 8.27
C ASN A 211 12.69 -2.44 7.26
N PHE A 212 12.58 -2.13 5.96
CA PHE A 212 12.06 -3.03 4.92
C PHE A 212 13.01 -3.02 3.72
N LYS A 213 13.59 -4.16 3.36
CA LYS A 213 14.51 -4.28 2.22
C LYS A 213 13.81 -4.96 1.04
N MET A 214 13.87 -4.37 -0.15
CA MET A 214 13.54 -5.07 -1.41
C MET A 214 14.82 -5.47 -2.14
N GLY A 215 14.71 -6.52 -2.97
CA GLY A 215 15.79 -7.06 -3.82
C GLY A 215 16.42 -6.02 -4.77
N PRO A 216 17.41 -6.41 -5.61
CA PRO A 216 18.32 -5.48 -6.27
C PRO A 216 17.58 -4.37 -7.03
N GLY A 217 18.06 -3.13 -6.86
CA GLY A 217 17.40 -1.92 -7.34
C GLY A 217 17.14 -1.86 -8.85
N GLY A 218 16.21 -0.98 -9.25
CA GLY A 218 15.76 -0.83 -10.65
C GLY A 218 14.37 -1.40 -10.94
N LYS A 219 13.69 -1.95 -9.92
CA LYS A 219 12.30 -2.42 -9.96
C LYS A 219 11.49 -1.74 -8.86
N GLY A 220 10.28 -1.32 -9.17
CA GLY A 220 9.25 -0.88 -8.24
C GLY A 220 8.12 -1.88 -8.20
N PHE A 221 7.46 -2.00 -7.05
CA PHE A 221 6.27 -2.81 -6.87
C PHE A 221 5.11 -1.95 -6.42
N ALA A 222 3.90 -2.32 -6.79
CA ALA A 222 2.70 -1.59 -6.39
C ALA A 222 1.52 -2.52 -6.13
N ILE A 223 0.70 -2.18 -5.15
CA ILE A 223 -0.60 -2.80 -4.92
C ILE A 223 -1.53 -2.33 -6.06
N PRO A 224 -2.21 -3.24 -6.79
CA PRO A 224 -3.19 -2.85 -7.81
C PRO A 224 -4.27 -1.93 -7.23
N ILE A 225 -4.60 -0.84 -7.92
CA ILE A 225 -5.55 0.14 -7.38
C ILE A 225 -6.94 -0.44 -7.12
N ASN A 226 -7.37 -1.40 -7.93
CA ASN A 226 -8.67 -2.06 -7.75
C ASN A 226 -8.75 -2.79 -6.41
N ASP A 227 -7.69 -3.52 -6.05
CA ASP A 227 -7.57 -4.24 -4.78
C ASP A 227 -7.55 -3.25 -3.61
N ALA A 228 -6.73 -2.20 -3.71
CA ALA A 228 -6.62 -1.18 -2.66
C ALA A 228 -7.94 -0.43 -2.45
N MET A 229 -8.66 -0.09 -3.52
CA MET A 229 -9.95 0.60 -3.44
C MET A 229 -11.06 -0.30 -2.89
N ALA A 230 -11.03 -1.61 -3.13
CA ALA A 230 -11.95 -2.54 -2.49
C ALA A 230 -11.80 -2.51 -0.96
N ILE A 231 -10.56 -2.56 -0.48
CA ILE A 231 -10.23 -2.46 0.96
C ILE A 231 -10.60 -1.08 1.49
N ALA A 232 -10.23 0.00 0.79
CA ALA A 232 -10.54 1.36 1.21
C ALA A 232 -12.06 1.59 1.33
N ASN A 233 -12.85 1.09 0.38
CA ASN A 233 -14.31 1.20 0.44
C ASN A 233 -14.92 0.40 1.60
N GLN A 234 -14.36 -0.78 1.89
CA GLN A 234 -14.75 -1.57 3.05
C GLN A 234 -14.46 -0.81 4.36
N ILE A 235 -13.28 -0.19 4.49
CA ILE A 235 -12.90 0.65 5.63
C ILE A 235 -13.85 1.85 5.75
N ARG A 236 -14.12 2.56 4.65
CA ARG A 236 -15.02 3.73 4.61
C ARG A 236 -16.46 3.39 4.99
N ALA A 237 -16.88 2.16 4.73
CA ALA A 237 -18.19 1.64 5.15
C ALA A 237 -18.23 1.19 6.62
N GLY A 238 -17.09 1.19 7.33
CA GLY A 238 -16.99 0.65 8.70
C GLY A 238 -17.18 -0.87 8.77
N ALA A 239 -16.96 -1.58 7.68
CA ALA A 239 -17.24 -3.01 7.58
C ALA A 239 -15.97 -3.84 7.90
N ALA A 240 -15.74 -4.18 9.15
CA ALA A 240 -14.62 -5.06 9.52
C ALA A 240 -14.74 -6.46 8.89
N SER A 241 -13.61 -7.13 8.67
CA SER A 241 -13.53 -8.54 8.25
C SER A 241 -12.32 -9.22 8.90
N ASP A 242 -12.08 -10.49 8.56
CA ASP A 242 -10.90 -11.23 9.02
C ASP A 242 -9.56 -10.57 8.66
N SER A 243 -9.54 -9.69 7.66
CA SER A 243 -8.34 -8.96 7.21
C SER A 243 -8.42 -7.44 7.38
N VAL A 244 -9.63 -6.87 7.36
CA VAL A 244 -9.84 -5.42 7.50
C VAL A 244 -10.20 -5.07 8.94
N HIS A 245 -9.34 -4.26 9.56
CA HIS A 245 -9.55 -3.67 10.88
C HIS A 245 -10.07 -2.22 10.75
N ILE A 246 -11.02 -1.83 11.60
CA ILE A 246 -11.59 -0.47 11.63
C ILE A 246 -11.13 0.26 12.87
N GLY A 247 -10.47 1.40 12.70
CA GLY A 247 -9.87 2.18 13.78
C GLY A 247 -8.37 1.91 13.98
N PRO A 248 -7.80 2.43 15.08
CA PRO A 248 -6.40 2.24 15.40
C PRO A 248 -6.12 0.83 15.95
N PRO A 249 -4.91 0.29 15.75
CA PRO A 249 -4.51 -0.98 16.36
C PRO A 249 -4.57 -0.90 17.88
N VAL A 250 -4.61 -2.07 18.53
CA VAL A 250 -4.52 -2.19 19.99
C VAL A 250 -3.10 -2.48 20.45
N LEU A 251 -2.81 -2.13 21.70
CA LEU A 251 -1.52 -2.34 22.34
C LEU A 251 -1.63 -3.34 23.49
N LEU A 252 -0.83 -4.40 23.43
CA LEU A 252 -0.54 -5.27 24.59
C LEU A 252 0.62 -4.73 25.43
N GLY A 253 1.51 -3.93 24.83
CA GLY A 253 2.65 -3.30 25.50
C GLY A 253 3.85 -4.23 25.61
N VAL A 254 4.16 -4.96 24.53
CA VAL A 254 5.31 -5.88 24.47
C VAL A 254 6.13 -5.66 23.22
N GLY A 255 7.45 -5.64 23.36
CA GLY A 255 8.40 -5.90 22.29
C GLY A 255 8.65 -7.40 22.20
N ILE A 256 8.60 -7.97 20.99
CA ILE A 256 8.71 -9.41 20.76
C ILE A 256 9.81 -9.77 19.77
N ARG A 257 10.39 -10.95 19.97
CA ARG A 257 11.23 -11.63 18.98
C ARG A 257 10.68 -13.02 18.72
N ALA A 258 10.87 -13.51 17.49
CA ALA A 258 10.62 -14.91 17.19
C ALA A 258 11.40 -15.83 18.15
N ALA A 259 10.73 -16.84 18.69
CA ALA A 259 11.38 -17.87 19.49
C ALA A 259 12.34 -18.70 18.61
N ASP A 260 13.25 -19.42 19.27
CA ASP A 260 14.21 -20.26 18.56
C ASP A 260 13.48 -21.41 17.84
N ARG A 261 14.10 -21.92 16.76
CA ARG A 261 13.44 -22.83 15.81
C ARG A 261 12.93 -24.10 16.53
N GLY A 262 11.60 -24.26 16.59
CA GLY A 262 10.95 -25.41 17.22
C GLY A 262 10.34 -25.13 18.60
N GLU A 263 10.53 -23.94 19.16
CA GLU A 263 9.87 -23.53 20.39
C GLU A 263 8.48 -22.91 20.13
N PRO A 264 7.46 -23.22 20.94
CA PRO A 264 6.18 -22.53 20.91
C PRO A 264 6.33 -21.04 21.23
N GLY A 265 5.65 -20.16 20.51
CA GLY A 265 5.41 -18.80 20.97
C GLY A 265 6.39 -17.73 20.51
N VAL A 266 6.34 -16.59 21.21
CA VAL A 266 7.20 -15.42 20.97
C VAL A 266 7.88 -15.01 22.27
N VAL A 267 9.17 -14.69 22.17
CA VAL A 267 9.95 -14.24 23.33
C VAL A 267 9.63 -12.78 23.59
N ILE A 268 9.28 -12.47 24.82
CA ILE A 268 9.06 -11.10 25.27
C ILE A 268 10.41 -10.45 25.52
N GLN A 269 10.80 -9.51 24.66
CA GLN A 269 12.05 -8.75 24.81
C GLN A 269 11.89 -7.59 25.77
N GLU A 270 10.73 -6.96 25.74
CA GLU A 270 10.45 -5.76 26.51
C GLU A 270 8.97 -5.75 26.89
N VAL A 271 8.68 -5.37 28.13
CA VAL A 271 7.34 -5.08 28.61
C VAL A 271 7.26 -3.61 28.93
N LEU A 272 6.30 -2.92 28.29
CA LEU A 272 6.03 -1.52 28.56
C LEU A 272 5.55 -1.36 30.01
N ARG A 273 6.32 -0.59 30.79
CA ARG A 273 5.99 -0.28 32.18
C ARG A 273 4.61 0.40 32.27
N GLY A 274 3.77 -0.09 33.16
CA GLY A 274 2.38 0.34 33.34
C GLY A 274 1.42 -0.14 32.25
N GLY A 275 1.90 -0.84 31.22
CA GLY A 275 1.10 -1.34 30.11
C GLY A 275 0.33 -2.62 30.44
N PRO A 276 -0.57 -3.06 29.53
CA PRO A 276 -1.44 -4.22 29.75
C PRO A 276 -0.72 -5.52 30.09
N ALA A 277 0.38 -5.83 29.40
CA ALA A 277 1.18 -7.02 29.67
C ALA A 277 1.81 -7.01 31.07
N GLU A 278 2.35 -5.86 31.52
CA GLU A 278 2.93 -5.77 32.87
C GLU A 278 1.87 -6.01 33.94
N GLN A 279 0.68 -5.42 33.76
CA GLN A 279 -0.45 -5.58 34.67
C GLN A 279 -0.96 -7.02 34.72
N ALA A 280 -0.88 -7.75 33.60
CA ALA A 280 -1.19 -9.17 33.53
C ALA A 280 -0.12 -10.06 34.20
N GLY A 281 1.05 -9.50 34.51
CA GLY A 281 2.16 -10.18 35.16
C GLY A 281 3.27 -10.67 34.23
N LEU A 282 3.20 -10.35 32.93
CA LEU A 282 4.26 -10.64 31.95
C LEU A 282 5.53 -9.85 32.28
N ARG A 283 6.69 -10.47 32.06
CA ARG A 283 8.01 -9.86 32.25
C ARG A 283 8.93 -10.12 31.08
N ASP A 284 9.96 -9.28 30.94
CA ASP A 284 11.04 -9.49 29.98
C ASP A 284 11.66 -10.88 30.15
N GLY A 285 11.89 -11.57 29.04
CA GLY A 285 12.41 -12.94 28.97
C GLY A 285 11.37 -14.04 29.12
N ASP A 286 10.10 -13.72 29.40
CA ASP A 286 9.02 -14.70 29.35
C ASP A 286 8.73 -15.14 27.90
N LEU A 287 8.20 -16.36 27.73
CA LEU A 287 7.80 -16.91 26.43
C LEU A 287 6.28 -16.95 26.33
N LEU A 288 5.70 -16.02 25.57
CA LEU A 288 4.24 -15.96 25.37
C LEU A 288 3.82 -17.02 24.35
N VAL A 289 3.00 -17.97 24.77
CA VAL A 289 2.66 -19.16 23.97
C VAL A 289 1.26 -19.11 23.38
N ALA A 290 0.32 -18.42 24.02
CA ALA A 290 -1.05 -18.28 23.50
C ALA A 290 -1.74 -17.00 24.00
N VAL A 291 -2.66 -16.51 23.17
CA VAL A 291 -3.63 -15.45 23.51
C VAL A 291 -5.02 -15.96 23.15
N ASP A 292 -5.98 -15.88 24.08
CA ASP A 292 -7.35 -16.42 23.94
C ASP A 292 -7.38 -17.89 23.48
N GLY A 293 -6.40 -18.67 23.95
CA GLY A 293 -6.23 -20.08 23.57
C GLY A 293 -5.69 -20.30 22.15
N VAL A 294 -5.51 -19.26 21.35
CA VAL A 294 -4.86 -19.32 20.04
C VAL A 294 -3.34 -19.33 20.24
N ARG A 295 -2.70 -20.38 19.74
CA ARG A 295 -1.25 -20.57 19.85
C ARG A 295 -0.51 -19.56 18.99
N LEU A 296 0.55 -18.99 19.55
CA LEU A 296 1.52 -18.18 18.82
C LEU A 296 2.62 -19.08 18.25
N ASP A 297 2.92 -18.94 16.97
CA ASP A 297 3.90 -19.78 16.25
C ASP A 297 5.00 -18.97 15.53
N SER A 298 4.86 -17.66 15.55
CA SER A 298 5.73 -16.72 14.83
C SER A 298 5.56 -15.31 15.40
N SER A 299 6.53 -14.44 15.16
CA SER A 299 6.45 -13.02 15.55
C SER A 299 5.26 -12.28 14.91
N LYS A 300 4.67 -12.83 13.84
CA LYS A 300 3.50 -12.27 13.15
C LYS A 300 2.17 -12.64 13.78
N SER A 301 2.12 -13.78 14.47
CA SER A 301 0.88 -14.34 15.01
C SER A 301 0.26 -13.41 16.06
N LEU A 302 1.06 -12.72 16.86
CA LEU A 302 0.56 -11.79 17.87
C LEU A 302 -0.08 -10.54 17.24
N PRO A 303 0.59 -9.75 16.38
CA PRO A 303 -0.05 -8.62 15.71
C PRO A 303 -1.33 -9.01 14.95
N ALA A 304 -1.31 -10.10 14.19
CA ALA A 304 -2.48 -10.54 13.43
C ALA A 304 -3.65 -10.98 14.33
N LEU A 305 -3.35 -11.52 15.51
CA LEU A 305 -4.36 -11.84 16.52
C LEU A 305 -4.92 -10.55 17.13
N LEU A 306 -4.05 -9.61 17.51
CA LEU A 306 -4.44 -8.33 18.10
C LEU A 306 -5.28 -7.47 17.14
N ASP A 307 -5.08 -7.58 15.82
CA ASP A 307 -5.92 -6.91 14.81
C ASP A 307 -7.40 -7.35 14.85
N ARG A 308 -7.74 -8.42 15.60
CA ARG A 308 -9.14 -8.87 15.82
C ARG A 308 -9.79 -8.29 17.06
N HIS A 309 -9.04 -7.50 17.84
CA HIS A 309 -9.48 -6.94 19.09
C HIS A 309 -9.56 -5.41 19.03
N TYR A 310 -10.32 -4.85 19.95
CA TYR A 310 -10.48 -3.42 20.12
C TYR A 310 -10.06 -2.97 21.52
N ALA A 311 -9.80 -1.68 21.66
CA ALA A 311 -9.42 -1.11 22.94
C ALA A 311 -10.50 -1.38 24.00
N GLY A 312 -10.07 -1.84 25.18
CA GLY A 312 -10.95 -2.28 26.26
C GLY A 312 -11.24 -3.78 26.26
N ASP A 313 -10.93 -4.51 25.19
CA ASP A 313 -11.03 -5.97 25.19
C ASP A 313 -10.09 -6.57 26.24
N VAL A 314 -10.53 -7.64 26.88
CA VAL A 314 -9.73 -8.39 27.86
C VAL A 314 -9.33 -9.72 27.23
N VAL A 315 -8.04 -9.93 27.05
CA VAL A 315 -7.49 -11.15 26.48
C VAL A 315 -6.86 -12.04 27.55
N ASP A 316 -7.00 -13.34 27.38
CA ASP A 316 -6.36 -14.37 28.20
C ASP A 316 -4.96 -14.68 27.66
N LEU A 317 -3.93 -14.42 28.47
CA LEU A 317 -2.54 -14.72 28.15
C LEU A 317 -2.15 -16.05 28.78
N THR A 318 -1.39 -16.85 28.04
CA THR A 318 -0.66 -18.01 28.55
C THR A 318 0.81 -17.89 28.17
N TRP A 319 1.71 -17.98 29.15
CA TRP A 319 3.16 -17.87 28.93
C TRP A 319 3.94 -18.86 29.80
N ILE A 320 5.19 -19.08 29.43
CA ILE A 320 6.18 -19.80 30.24
C ILE A 320 7.09 -18.74 30.86
N ASP A 321 7.15 -18.70 32.19
CA ASP A 321 8.03 -17.77 32.89
C ASP A 321 9.49 -18.23 32.85
N ARG A 322 10.41 -17.35 33.25
CA ARG A 322 11.86 -17.64 33.31
C ARG A 322 12.26 -18.83 34.20
N SER A 323 11.37 -19.33 35.06
CA SER A 323 11.59 -20.54 35.85
C SER A 323 11.13 -21.82 35.14
N GLY A 324 10.53 -21.69 33.95
CA GLY A 324 9.93 -22.78 33.18
C GLY A 324 8.49 -23.10 33.57
N ALA A 325 7.87 -22.32 34.45
CA ALA A 325 6.51 -22.57 34.90
C ALA A 325 5.49 -21.92 33.95
N THR A 326 4.43 -22.66 33.61
CA THR A 326 3.30 -22.10 32.86
C THR A 326 2.50 -21.15 33.76
N ARG A 327 2.24 -19.96 33.24
CA ARG A 327 1.44 -18.91 33.86
C ARG A 327 0.28 -18.53 32.97
N THR A 328 -0.76 -17.99 33.61
CA THR A 328 -1.90 -17.39 32.93
C THR A 328 -2.22 -16.04 33.58
N GLY A 329 -2.83 -15.15 32.81
CA GLY A 329 -3.13 -13.79 33.24
C GLY A 329 -4.06 -13.12 32.24
N LYS A 330 -4.72 -12.05 32.67
CA LYS A 330 -5.64 -11.28 31.82
C LYS A 330 -5.04 -9.91 31.56
N ALA A 331 -5.06 -9.48 30.31
CA ALA A 331 -4.62 -8.14 29.92
C ALA A 331 -5.81 -7.37 29.32
N THR A 332 -6.05 -6.16 29.79
CA THR A 332 -7.01 -5.23 29.16
C THR A 332 -6.27 -4.42 28.11
N LEU A 333 -6.58 -4.64 26.83
CA LEU A 333 -5.91 -3.99 25.71
C LEU A 333 -6.21 -2.49 25.70
N THR A 334 -5.20 -1.68 25.42
CA THR A 334 -5.35 -0.23 25.29
C THR A 334 -5.29 0.17 23.82
N PRO A 335 -5.75 1.38 23.43
CA PRO A 335 -5.46 1.90 22.11
C PRO A 335 -3.95 1.90 21.87
N GLY A 336 -3.55 1.37 20.73
CA GLY A 336 -2.20 1.54 20.19
C GLY A 336 -2.13 2.77 19.30
N SER A 337 -0.90 3.12 18.95
CA SER A 337 -0.56 4.16 18.01
C SER A 337 -0.36 3.61 16.59
#